data_AF-A0AAF0IQB4-F1
#
_entry.id   AF-A0AAF0IQB4-F1
#
_cell.length_a   1.000
_cell.length_b   1.000
_cell.length_c   1.000
_cell.angle_alpha   90.00
_cell.angle_beta   90.00
_cell.angle_gamma   90.00
#
_symmetry.space_group_name_H-M   'P 1'
#
loop_
_entity.id
_entity.type
_entity.pdbx_description
1 polymer ?
#
loop_
_entity_poly.entity_id
_entity_poly.type
_entity_poly.pdbx_seq_one_letter_code
_entity_poly.pdbx_strand_id
1 'polypeptide(L)' 'MDPLLQPLLRLSTSSKPEEVSNEDAKAQIDAFMAEYKHRCGADPTGNPDGADVANSGGVLLSQLINLRNGLDSA' A
#
# COMPACT_ATOMS: atom_id res chain seq x y z
N MET A 1 30.98 22.77 8.72
CA MET A 1 29.78 22.68 7.87
C MET A 1 28.69 22.12 8.74
N ASP A 2 27.71 22.94 9.14
CA ASP A 2 26.54 22.43 9.87
C ASP A 2 25.75 21.50 8.94
N PRO A 3 25.38 20.29 9.39
CA PRO A 3 24.59 19.38 8.58
C PRO A 3 23.18 19.94 8.40
N LEU A 4 22.76 20.10 7.14
CA LEU A 4 21.38 20.43 6.78
C LEU A 4 20.49 19.23 7.10
N LEU A 5 19.81 19.27 8.25
CA LEU A 5 18.81 18.25 8.62
C LEU A 5 17.60 18.35 7.69
N GLN A 6 17.08 17.20 7.25
CA GLN A 6 15.81 17.16 6.52
C GLN A 6 14.68 17.69 7.42
N PRO A 7 13.82 18.59 6.92
CA PRO A 7 12.67 19.06 7.69
C PRO A 7 11.69 17.91 7.93
N LEU A 8 11.17 17.83 9.15
CA LEU A 8 10.15 16.83 9.51
C LEU A 8 8.85 17.09 8.74
N LEU A 9 8.37 16.08 8.02
CA LEU A 9 7.05 16.11 7.40
C LEU A 9 5.98 16.04 8.50
N ARG A 10 5.12 17.06 8.59
CA ARG A 10 4.01 17.10 9.53
C ARG A 10 2.69 16.94 8.78
N LEU A 11 1.86 16.02 9.24
CA LEU A 11 0.48 15.90 8.74
C LEU A 11 -0.34 17.07 9.28
N SER A 12 -1.05 17.77 8.39
CA SER A 12 -2.06 18.74 8.80
C SER A 12 -3.30 18.00 9.28
N THR A 13 -3.82 18.35 10.46
CA THR A 13 -5.10 17.82 10.97
C THR A 13 -6.29 18.52 10.28
N SER A 14 -6.31 18.49 8.95
CA SER A 14 -7.24 19.25 8.12
C SER A 14 -8.62 18.59 7.99
N SER A 15 -8.76 17.31 8.32
CA SER A 15 -10.03 16.58 8.25
C SER A 15 -10.17 15.59 9.42
N LYS A 16 -11.42 15.41 9.86
CA LYS A 16 -11.77 14.34 10.80
C LYS A 16 -11.84 13.00 10.04
N PRO A 17 -11.56 11.86 10.68
CA PRO A 17 -11.79 10.55 10.07
C PRO A 17 -13.24 10.39 9.66
N GLU A 18 -13.47 9.86 8.46
CA GLU A 18 -14.79 9.54 7.93
C GLU A 18 -14.92 8.01 7.81
N GLU A 19 -16.12 7.51 8.07
CA GLU A 19 -16.42 6.10 7.84
C GLU A 19 -16.52 5.83 6.34
N VAL A 20 -15.98 4.68 5.92
CA VAL A 20 -15.93 4.24 4.52
C VAL A 20 -16.64 2.89 4.43
N SER A 21 -17.40 2.66 3.37
CA SER A 21 -18.07 1.37 3.17
C SER A 21 -17.05 0.26 2.89
N ASN A 22 -17.42 -1.00 3.15
CA ASN A 22 -16.57 -2.14 2.83
C ASN A 22 -16.28 -2.23 1.31
N GLU A 23 -17.22 -1.82 0.46
CA GLU A 23 -17.04 -1.79 -0.99
C GLU A 23 -16.01 -0.73 -1.41
N ASP A 24 -16.14 0.48 -0.87
CA ASP A 24 -15.20 1.58 -1.13
C ASP A 24 -13.79 1.25 -0.61
N ALA A 25 -13.69 0.65 0.58
CA ALA A 25 -12.42 0.24 1.16
C ALA A 25 -11.70 -0.80 0.28
N LYS A 26 -12.41 -1.79 -0.25
CA LYS A 26 -11.83 -2.77 -1.19
C LYS A 26 -11.36 -2.11 -2.48
N ALA A 27 -12.17 -1.22 -3.05
CA ALA A 27 -11.82 -0.50 -4.27
C ALA A 27 -10.54 0.34 -4.08
N GLN A 28 -10.42 1.00 -2.92
CA GLN A 28 -9.21 1.77 -2.57
C GLN A 28 -7.98 0.87 -2.37
N ILE A 29 -8.14 -0.29 -1.72
CA ILE A 29 -7.04 -1.26 -1.57
C ILE A 29 -6.59 -1.77 -2.94
N ASP A 30 -7.52 -2.10 -3.85
CA ASP A 30 -7.21 -2.56 -5.20
C ASP A 30 -6.45 -1.50 -6.01
N ALA A 31 -6.92 -0.25 -5.95
CA ALA A 31 -6.26 0.88 -6.61
C ALA A 31 -4.85 1.10 -6.07
N PHE A 32 -4.67 1.07 -4.74
CA PHE A 32 -3.37 1.20 -4.11
C PHE A 32 -2.41 0.08 -4.52
N MET A 33 -2.85 -1.18 -4.51
CA MET A 33 -2.00 -2.31 -4.88
C MET A 33 -1.55 -2.22 -6.35
N ALA A 34 -2.43 -1.78 -7.26
CA ALA A 34 -2.08 -1.58 -8.67
C ALA A 34 -1.04 -0.46 -8.83
N GLU A 35 -1.24 0.68 -8.17
CA GLU A 35 -0.31 1.81 -8.20
C GLU A 35 1.04 1.46 -7.56
N TYR A 36 1.02 0.76 -6.43
CA TYR A 36 2.21 0.33 -5.71
C TYR A 36 3.06 -0.61 -6.57
N LYS A 37 2.44 -1.61 -7.22
CA LYS A 37 3.12 -2.51 -8.16
C LYS A 37 3.79 -1.74 -9.30
N HIS A 38 3.07 -0.76 -9.86
CA HIS A 38 3.59 0.09 -10.94
C HIS A 38 4.80 0.94 -10.49
N ARG A 39 4.73 1.56 -9.31
CA ARG A 39 5.80 2.42 -8.77
C ARG A 39 7.02 1.66 -8.29
N CYS A 40 6.83 0.48 -7.71
CA CYS A 40 7.91 -0.31 -7.13
C CYS A 40 8.57 -1.27 -8.14
N GLY A 41 8.18 -1.21 -9.43
CA GLY A 41 8.81 -1.98 -10.48
C GLY A 41 8.54 -3.48 -10.37
N ALA A 42 7.37 -3.88 -9.85
CA ALA A 42 6.89 -5.25 -10.00
C ALA A 42 6.51 -5.44 -11.47
N ASP A 43 7.50 -5.75 -12.29
CA ASP A 43 7.36 -5.93 -13.73
C ASP A 43 6.40 -7.09 -14.00
N PRO A 44 5.25 -6.88 -14.66
CA PRO A 44 4.31 -7.95 -15.00
C PRO A 44 4.88 -8.96 -16.01
N THR A 45 6.09 -8.72 -16.54
CA THR A 45 6.77 -9.61 -17.50
C THR A 45 7.98 -10.36 -16.92
N GLY A 46 8.35 -10.10 -15.66
CA GLY A 46 9.52 -10.69 -15.01
C GLY A 46 9.16 -11.83 -14.06
N ASN A 47 9.41 -13.07 -14.50
CA ASN A 47 9.44 -14.34 -13.75
C ASN A 47 8.60 -14.40 -12.44
N PRO A 48 7.39 -15.01 -12.47
CA PRO A 48 6.37 -14.92 -11.40
C PRO A 48 6.74 -15.55 -10.05
N ASP A 49 7.86 -16.27 -9.93
CA ASP A 49 8.14 -17.12 -8.75
C ASP A 49 9.29 -16.64 -7.85
N GLY A 50 10.05 -15.61 -8.24
CA GLY A 50 11.37 -15.36 -7.61
C GLY A 50 11.52 -14.09 -6.78
N ALA A 51 10.86 -13.00 -7.15
CA ALA A 51 11.14 -11.67 -6.58
C ALA A 51 10.07 -11.16 -5.61
N ASP A 52 8.91 -11.83 -5.56
CA ASP A 52 7.71 -11.32 -4.90
C ASP A 52 7.65 -11.59 -3.38
N VAL A 53 8.59 -12.34 -2.80
CA VAL A 53 8.55 -12.72 -1.38
C VAL A 53 9.72 -12.17 -0.55
N ALA A 54 10.84 -11.81 -1.19
CA ALA A 54 12.06 -11.38 -0.49
C ALA A 54 12.15 -9.86 -0.26
N ASN A 55 11.31 -9.07 -0.94
CA ASN A 55 11.29 -7.61 -0.80
C ASN A 55 10.09 -7.20 0.06
N SER A 56 10.25 -6.21 0.94
CA SER A 56 9.20 -5.73 1.86
C SER A 56 7.86 -5.39 1.20
N GLY A 57 7.84 -5.15 -0.11
CA GLY A 57 6.61 -4.97 -0.89
C GLY A 57 5.73 -6.21 -1.05
N GLY A 58 6.32 -7.41 -1.11
CA GLY A 58 5.59 -8.67 -1.22
C GLY A 58 4.77 -9.02 0.02
N VAL A 59 5.37 -8.79 1.18
CA VAL A 59 4.72 -8.96 2.49
C VAL A 59 3.56 -7.96 2.64
N LEU A 60 3.78 -6.70 2.26
CA LEU A 60 2.75 -5.66 2.28
C LEU A 60 1.56 -6.03 1.41
N LEU A 61 1.81 -6.44 0.16
CA LEU A 61 0.75 -6.84 -0.77
C LEU A 61 -0.04 -8.05 -0.25
N SER A 62 0.66 -9.05 0.30
CA SER A 62 0.01 -10.23 0.89
C SER A 62 -0.89 -9.86 2.07
N GLN A 63 -0.46 -8.93 2.93
CA GLN A 63 -1.27 -8.43 4.04
C GLN A 63 -2.50 -7.66 3.55
N LEU A 64 -2.36 -6.83 2.52
CA LEU A 64 -3.47 -6.09 1.92
C LEU A 64 -4.50 -6.99 1.25
N ILE A 65 -4.06 -8.06 0.57
CA ILE A 65 -4.95 -9.08 0.00
C ILE A 65 -5.77 -9.77 1.10
N ASN A 66 -5.10 -10.19 2.18
CA ASN A 66 -5.78 -10.82 3.32
C ASN A 66 -6.78 -9.86 3.98
N LEU A 67 -6.42 -8.60 4.15
CA LEU A 67 -7.30 -7.57 4.68
C LEU A 67 -8.54 -7.39 3.78
N ARG A 68 -8.32 -7.19 2.47
CA ARG A 68 -9.40 -7.02 1.48
C ARG A 68 -10.40 -8.17 1.51
N ASN A 69 -9.90 -9.40 1.55
CA ASN A 69 -10.74 -10.61 1.60
C ASN A 69 -11.48 -10.74 2.94
N GLY A 70 -10.88 -10.27 4.03
CA GLY A 70 -11.47 -10.28 5.36
C GLY A 70 -12.59 -9.26 5.57
N LEU A 71 -12.67 -8.20 4.75
CA LEU A 71 -13.69 -7.14 4.88
C LEU A 71 -15.13 -7.64 4.67
N ASP A 72 -15.34 -8.76 3.98
CA ASP A 72 -16.67 -9.39 3.84
C ASP A 72 -16.98 -10.41 4.92
N SER A 73 -15.98 -10.81 5.69
CA SER A 73 -16.10 -11.87 6.69
C SER A 73 -16.42 -11.32 8.10
N ALA A 74 -16.62 -10.00 8.22
CA ALA A 74 -16.84 -9.28 9.47
C ALA A 74 -18.30 -8.84 9.63
#